data_AF-A0A0A0DTY1-F1
#
_entry.id   AF-A0A0A0DTY1-F1
#
_cell.length_a   1.000
_cell.length_b   1.000
_cell.length_c   1.000
_cell.angle_alpha   90.00
_cell.angle_beta   90.00
_cell.angle_gamma   90.00
#
_symmetry.space_group_name_H-M   'P 1'
#
loop_
_entity.id
_entity.type
_entity.pdbx_description
1 polymer ?
#
loop_
_entity_poly.entity_id
_entity_poly.type
_entity_poly.pdbx_seq_one_letter_code
_entity_poly.pdbx_strand_id
1 'polypeptide(L)'
;MNEIALIQQTQSLIAAGDIVGAEAILVDLADREGDGALMVVLEQLPPKDILAVIREYDPSKDSVINLLITPEQFARAVVIEKRYKDLTRTHLRGMVNSIIFREDADPIEFLNALGDLEGGAEALADYFTDKWSRVESFARTGTFDTVEDDGQMLSEEALLASAHVRPVLQHEEVADHDWMELAWLLRYQCPDLFGEMLLVLRAKARRGEDAPEEEEEEETDHRVETTETDRGRITQAAIDPDEESAI
;
A
#
# COMPACT_ATOMS: atom_id res chain seq x y z
N MET A 1 -7.05 9.74 29.32
CA MET A 1 -5.78 8.97 29.38
C MET A 1 -4.66 9.94 28.99
N ASN A 2 -3.40 9.78 29.42
CA ASN A 2 -2.33 10.68 28.91
C ASN A 2 -2.01 10.26 27.47
N GLU A 3 -1.90 11.20 26.51
CA GLU A 3 -1.61 10.92 25.09
C GLU A 3 -0.39 10.02 24.91
N ILE A 4 0.67 10.27 25.69
CA ILE A 4 1.90 9.47 25.68
C ILE A 4 1.62 8.01 26.07
N ALA A 5 0.76 7.78 27.06
CA ALA A 5 0.43 6.42 27.50
C ALA A 5 -0.41 5.68 26.46
N LEU A 6 -1.32 6.40 25.78
CA LEU A 6 -2.10 5.84 24.68
C LEU A 6 -1.20 5.45 23.50
N ILE A 7 -0.28 6.34 23.09
CA ILE A 7 0.71 6.05 22.05
C ILE A 7 1.53 4.81 22.40
N GLN A 8 2.09 4.74 23.62
CA GLN A 8 2.86 3.58 24.07
C GLN A 8 2.06 2.28 24.06
N GLN A 9 0.78 2.36 24.42
CA GLN A 9 -0.12 1.21 24.40
C GLN A 9 -0.41 0.75 22.98
N THR A 10 -0.76 1.68 22.07
CA THR A 10 -0.97 1.41 20.65
C THR A 10 0.27 0.75 20.03
N GLN A 11 1.45 1.29 20.29
CA GLN A 11 2.71 0.72 19.79
C GLN A 11 2.99 -0.68 20.35
N SER A 12 2.65 -0.92 21.62
CA SER A 12 2.83 -2.23 22.25
C SER A 12 1.91 -3.28 21.61
N LEU A 13 0.68 -2.91 21.26
CA LEU A 13 -0.26 -3.78 20.57
C LEU A 13 0.20 -4.10 19.16
N ILE A 14 0.64 -3.08 18.40
CA ILE A 14 1.20 -3.28 17.06
C ILE A 14 2.43 -4.19 17.11
N ALA A 15 3.33 -3.98 18.08
CA ALA A 15 4.50 -4.83 18.27
C ALA A 15 4.15 -6.29 18.63
N ALA A 16 3.00 -6.50 19.27
CA ALA A 16 2.46 -7.82 19.59
C ALA A 16 1.66 -8.45 18.43
N GLY A 17 1.47 -7.74 17.31
CA GLY A 17 0.65 -8.18 16.17
C GLY A 17 -0.86 -7.97 16.36
N ASP A 18 -1.28 -7.33 17.45
CA ASP A 18 -2.70 -7.04 17.72
C ASP A 18 -3.11 -5.70 17.08
N ILE A 19 -3.21 -5.70 15.74
CA ILE A 19 -3.57 -4.51 14.96
C ILE A 19 -5.01 -4.08 15.25
N VAL A 20 -5.92 -5.05 15.41
CA VAL A 20 -7.34 -4.78 15.74
C VAL A 20 -7.46 -4.12 17.10
N GLY A 21 -6.71 -4.58 18.11
CA GLY A 21 -6.65 -3.95 19.42
C GLY A 21 -6.06 -2.53 19.36
N ALA A 22 -5.01 -2.34 18.56
CA ALA A 22 -4.39 -1.02 18.36
C ALA A 22 -5.39 -0.03 17.73
N GLU A 23 -6.10 -0.44 16.68
CA GLU A 23 -7.14 0.36 16.03
C GLU A 23 -8.28 0.67 17.00
N ALA A 24 -8.77 -0.32 17.75
CA ALA A 24 -9.86 -0.12 18.70
C ALA A 24 -9.56 0.96 19.75
N ILE A 25 -8.31 1.07 20.22
CA ILE A 25 -7.91 2.13 21.16
C ILE A 25 -7.91 3.52 20.51
N LEU A 26 -7.50 3.60 19.24
CA LEU A 26 -7.50 4.85 18.47
C LEU A 26 -8.92 5.30 18.14
N VAL A 27 -9.81 4.37 17.79
CA VAL A 27 -11.24 4.64 17.58
C VAL A 27 -11.90 5.11 18.87
N ASP A 28 -11.67 4.41 19.98
CA ASP A 28 -12.21 4.78 21.29
C ASP A 28 -11.71 6.15 21.78
N LEU A 29 -10.52 6.60 21.35
CA LEU A 29 -10.07 7.98 21.56
C LEU A 29 -10.93 8.98 20.77
N ALA A 30 -11.18 8.73 19.48
CA ALA A 30 -12.03 9.59 18.67
C ALA A 30 -13.47 9.66 19.23
N ASP A 31 -14.03 8.52 19.64
CA ASP A 31 -15.38 8.46 20.23
C ASP A 31 -15.48 9.26 21.55
N ARG A 32 -14.43 9.25 22.38
CA ARG A 32 -14.43 9.90 23.70
C ARG A 32 -13.99 11.36 23.68
N GLU A 33 -13.01 11.70 22.85
CA GLU A 33 -12.30 12.99 22.87
C GLU A 33 -12.37 13.75 21.54
N GLY A 34 -12.92 13.13 20.48
CA GLY A 34 -13.14 13.70 19.16
C GLY A 34 -11.97 13.49 18.19
N ASP A 35 -12.25 13.66 16.89
CA ASP A 35 -11.29 13.48 15.79
C ASP A 35 -10.02 14.31 15.96
N GLY A 36 -10.15 15.52 16.52
CA GLY A 36 -8.99 16.40 16.79
C GLY A 36 -7.97 15.78 17.74
N ALA A 37 -8.42 15.04 18.76
CA ALA A 37 -7.53 14.33 19.67
C ALA A 37 -6.85 13.15 18.97
N LEU A 38 -7.59 12.44 18.11
CA LEU A 38 -7.03 11.36 17.30
C LEU A 38 -5.95 11.89 16.33
N MET A 39 -6.19 13.01 15.63
CA MET A 39 -5.19 13.61 14.74
C MET A 39 -3.88 13.92 15.46
N VAL A 40 -3.93 14.49 16.67
CA VAL A 40 -2.75 14.79 17.49
C VAL A 40 -1.97 13.53 17.85
N VAL A 41 -2.67 12.41 18.11
CA VAL A 41 -2.03 11.12 18.37
C VAL A 41 -1.43 10.53 17.11
N LEU A 42 -2.16 10.54 15.98
CA LEU A 42 -1.68 10.04 14.70
C LEU A 42 -0.41 10.80 14.25
N GLU A 43 -0.33 12.11 14.49
CA GLU A 43 0.85 12.93 14.16
C GLU A 43 2.11 12.49 14.92
N GLN A 44 1.93 11.97 16.14
CA GLN A 44 3.03 11.50 16.99
C GLN A 44 3.39 10.03 16.75
N LEU A 45 2.55 9.25 16.06
CA LEU A 45 2.84 7.86 15.75
C LEU A 45 3.95 7.75 14.69
N PRO A 46 4.91 6.83 14.85
CA PRO A 46 5.86 6.51 13.81
C PRO A 46 5.15 6.06 12.52
N PRO A 47 5.66 6.43 11.33
CA PRO A 47 5.03 6.05 10.06
C PRO A 47 4.83 4.54 9.86
N LYS A 48 5.73 3.70 10.42
CA LYS A 48 5.59 2.24 10.39
C LYS A 48 4.37 1.73 11.17
N ASP A 49 3.98 2.44 12.23
CA ASP A 49 2.87 2.06 13.11
C ASP A 49 1.56 2.54 12.47
N ILE A 50 1.57 3.71 11.83
CA ILE A 50 0.48 4.16 10.94
C ILE A 50 0.26 3.13 9.83
N LEU A 51 1.33 2.76 9.11
CA LEU A 51 1.27 1.76 8.06
C LEU A 51 0.64 0.45 8.54
N ALA A 52 1.07 -0.08 9.69
CA ALA A 52 0.54 -1.33 10.22
C ALA A 52 -0.98 -1.31 10.39
N VAL A 53 -1.55 -0.17 10.78
CA VAL A 53 -3.00 -0.01 10.95
C VAL A 53 -3.71 0.09 9.60
N ILE A 54 -3.25 0.96 8.70
CA ILE A 54 -3.95 1.20 7.41
C ILE A 54 -3.75 0.06 6.39
N ARG A 55 -2.72 -0.76 6.56
CA ARG A 55 -2.39 -1.90 5.67
C ARG A 55 -3.34 -3.09 5.83
N GLU A 56 -3.80 -3.33 7.05
CA GLU A 56 -4.75 -4.40 7.38
C GLU A 56 -6.21 -3.96 7.20
N TYR A 57 -6.42 -2.75 6.69
CA TYR A 57 -7.74 -2.19 6.46
C TYR A 57 -8.55 -3.02 5.47
N ASP A 58 -9.79 -3.30 5.88
CA ASP A 58 -10.80 -3.96 5.07
C ASP A 58 -11.73 -2.89 4.48
N PRO A 59 -11.79 -2.71 3.15
CA PRO A 59 -12.64 -1.70 2.51
C PRO A 59 -14.14 -1.91 2.75
N SER A 60 -14.56 -3.05 3.31
CA SER A 60 -15.94 -3.26 3.74
C SER A 60 -16.30 -2.63 5.10
N LYS A 61 -15.33 -2.02 5.80
CA LYS A 61 -15.50 -1.39 7.11
C LYS A 61 -15.06 0.06 7.07
N ASP A 62 -15.84 0.96 7.66
CA ASP A 62 -15.39 2.35 7.82
C ASP A 62 -14.28 2.42 8.88
N SER A 63 -13.13 3.01 8.56
CA SER A 63 -12.08 3.32 9.52
C SER A 63 -11.91 4.83 9.66
N VAL A 64 -12.24 5.35 10.85
CA VAL A 64 -12.01 6.76 11.21
C VAL A 64 -10.55 7.17 11.04
N ILE A 65 -9.62 6.21 11.19
CA ILE A 65 -8.20 6.45 10.99
C ILE A 65 -7.95 6.79 9.52
N ASN A 66 -8.46 6.00 8.57
CA ASN A 66 -8.32 6.27 7.15
C ASN A 66 -8.92 7.61 6.72
N LEU A 67 -9.97 8.09 7.40
CA LEU A 67 -10.56 9.42 7.15
C LEU A 67 -9.67 10.57 7.65
N LEU A 68 -8.85 10.33 8.67
CA LEU A 68 -8.04 11.38 9.31
C LEU A 68 -6.56 11.37 8.92
N ILE A 69 -6.10 10.35 8.19
CA ILE A 69 -4.74 10.31 7.67
C ILE A 69 -4.50 11.50 6.74
N THR A 70 -3.41 12.23 7.01
CA THR A 70 -2.95 13.34 6.15
C THR A 70 -2.18 12.82 4.93
N PRO A 71 -2.09 13.61 3.85
CA PRO A 71 -1.26 13.30 2.68
C PRO A 71 0.17 12.88 3.02
N GLU A 72 0.83 13.58 3.94
CA GLU A 72 2.23 13.29 4.30
C GLU A 72 2.35 12.01 5.14
N GLN A 73 1.38 11.72 6.01
CA GLN A 73 1.35 10.46 6.76
C GLN A 73 1.16 9.28 5.81
N PHE A 74 0.23 9.41 4.86
CA PHE A 74 0.00 8.42 3.81
C PHE A 74 1.26 8.19 2.96
N ALA A 75 1.87 9.26 2.44
CA ALA A 75 3.06 9.15 1.61
C ALA A 75 4.19 8.39 2.31
N ARG A 76 4.46 8.72 3.59
CA ARG A 76 5.46 8.01 4.40
C ARG A 76 5.10 6.53 4.61
N ALA A 77 3.84 6.20 4.84
CA ALA A 77 3.40 4.83 5.00
C ALA A 77 3.57 4.03 3.70
N VAL A 78 3.11 4.57 2.57
CA VAL A 78 3.23 3.94 1.24
C VAL A 78 4.68 3.65 0.86
N VAL A 79 5.61 4.58 1.09
CA VAL A 79 7.04 4.37 0.81
C VAL A 79 7.65 3.29 1.69
N ILE A 80 7.12 3.07 2.90
CA ILE A 80 7.56 2.00 3.80
C ILE A 80 6.97 0.65 3.38
N GLU A 81 5.77 0.60 2.80
CA GLU A 81 5.08 -0.65 2.43
C GLU A 81 5.93 -1.56 1.56
N LYS A 82 6.76 -1.00 0.65
CA LYS A 82 7.67 -1.81 -0.17
C LYS A 82 8.65 -2.70 0.62
N ARG A 83 8.91 -2.38 1.89
CA ARG A 83 9.75 -3.21 2.78
C ARG A 83 9.05 -4.51 3.17
N TYR A 84 7.73 -4.52 3.13
CA TYR A 84 6.90 -5.70 3.30
C TYR A 84 6.84 -6.38 1.93
N LYS A 85 7.45 -7.56 1.81
CA LYS A 85 7.60 -8.30 0.54
C LYS A 85 6.28 -8.92 0.06
N ASP A 86 5.22 -8.14 -0.05
CA ASP A 86 3.97 -8.56 -0.68
C ASP A 86 4.18 -8.64 -2.20
N LEU A 87 4.44 -9.86 -2.69
CA LEU A 87 4.64 -10.13 -4.11
C LEU A 87 3.40 -9.81 -4.94
N THR A 88 2.20 -9.91 -4.36
CA THR A 88 0.95 -9.64 -5.07
C THR A 88 0.63 -8.15 -5.15
N ARG A 89 1.25 -7.33 -4.28
CA ARG A 89 0.98 -5.89 -4.11
C ARG A 89 -0.48 -5.59 -3.74
N THR A 90 -1.20 -6.58 -3.19
CA THR A 90 -2.63 -6.46 -2.88
C THR A 90 -2.85 -5.48 -1.74
N HIS A 91 -2.02 -5.53 -0.69
CA HIS A 91 -2.13 -4.59 0.42
C HIS A 91 -1.82 -3.16 -0.02
N LEU A 92 -0.76 -2.98 -0.82
CA LEU A 92 -0.40 -1.68 -1.37
C LEU A 92 -1.55 -1.08 -2.18
N ARG A 93 -2.13 -1.84 -3.13
CA ARG A 93 -3.24 -1.33 -3.94
C ARG A 93 -4.49 -1.04 -3.12
N GLY A 94 -4.88 -1.95 -2.23
CA GLY A 94 -6.04 -1.78 -1.36
C GLY A 94 -5.92 -0.53 -0.47
N MET A 95 -4.75 -0.33 0.15
CA MET A 95 -4.45 0.84 0.99
C MET A 95 -4.43 2.14 0.18
N VAL A 96 -3.78 2.15 -0.99
CA VAL A 96 -3.70 3.35 -1.84
C VAL A 96 -5.10 3.76 -2.29
N ASN A 97 -5.91 2.82 -2.80
CA ASN A 97 -7.23 3.12 -3.34
C ASN A 97 -8.21 3.54 -2.24
N SER A 98 -8.16 2.90 -1.07
CA SER A 98 -9.07 3.21 0.03
C SER A 98 -8.85 4.61 0.62
N ILE A 99 -7.62 5.12 0.57
CA ILE A 99 -7.27 6.44 1.12
C ILE A 99 -7.40 7.53 0.05
N ILE A 100 -6.87 7.30 -1.16
CA ILE A 100 -6.90 8.33 -2.22
C ILE A 100 -8.32 8.62 -2.69
N PHE A 101 -9.18 7.59 -2.78
CA PHE A 101 -10.54 7.70 -3.31
C PHE A 101 -11.63 7.72 -2.24
N ARG A 102 -11.29 8.03 -0.98
CA ARG A 102 -12.32 8.26 0.05
C ARG A 102 -13.13 9.53 -0.28
N GLU A 103 -14.39 9.58 0.18
CA GLU A 103 -15.39 10.60 -0.22
C GLU A 103 -14.94 12.05 -0.01
N ASP A 104 -14.12 12.32 1.01
CA ASP A 104 -13.67 13.66 1.39
C ASP A 104 -12.19 13.95 1.08
N ALA A 105 -11.49 13.03 0.40
CA ALA A 105 -10.10 13.25 0.01
C ALA A 105 -9.98 14.15 -1.22
N ASP A 106 -8.87 14.88 -1.30
CA ASP A 106 -8.35 15.44 -2.55
C ASP A 106 -7.25 14.51 -3.07
N PRO A 107 -7.54 13.64 -4.07
CA PRO A 107 -6.55 12.72 -4.62
C PRO A 107 -5.23 13.40 -5.02
N ILE A 108 -5.30 14.65 -5.49
CA ILE A 108 -4.12 15.37 -6.00
C ILE A 108 -3.19 15.78 -4.86
N GLU A 109 -3.73 16.10 -3.68
CA GLU A 109 -2.93 16.41 -2.51
C GLU A 109 -2.12 15.20 -2.05
N PHE A 110 -2.74 14.02 -2.01
CA PHE A 110 -2.08 12.75 -1.67
C PHE A 110 -1.01 12.35 -2.70
N LEU A 111 -1.30 12.51 -4.00
CA LEU A 111 -0.34 12.22 -5.06
C LEU A 111 0.85 13.18 -5.04
N ASN A 112 0.63 14.47 -4.79
CA ASN A 112 1.72 15.43 -4.65
C ASN A 112 2.60 15.11 -3.44
N ALA A 113 2.00 14.78 -2.29
CA ALA A 113 2.76 14.37 -1.11
C ALA A 113 3.60 13.09 -1.36
N LEU A 114 3.09 12.16 -2.17
CA LEU A 114 3.87 11.01 -2.64
C LEU A 114 5.02 11.43 -3.55
N GLY A 115 4.77 12.30 -4.52
CA GLY A 115 5.80 12.77 -5.46
C GLY A 115 6.93 13.56 -4.78
N ASP A 116 6.61 14.31 -3.73
CA ASP A 116 7.59 15.08 -2.96
C ASP A 116 8.47 14.20 -2.06
N LEU A 117 8.08 12.95 -1.81
CA LEU A 117 8.80 12.02 -0.95
C LEU A 117 9.72 11.09 -1.74
N GLU A 118 10.98 11.00 -1.30
CA GLU A 118 11.93 10.05 -1.90
C GLU A 118 11.40 8.61 -1.85
N GLY A 119 11.31 7.97 -3.01
CA GLY A 119 10.77 6.63 -3.17
C GLY A 119 9.27 6.57 -3.44
N GLY A 120 8.54 7.70 -3.49
CA GLY A 120 7.11 7.73 -3.82
C GLY A 120 6.82 7.25 -5.24
N ALA A 121 7.58 7.73 -6.24
CA ALA A 121 7.49 7.24 -7.62
C ALA A 121 7.78 5.73 -7.73
N GLU A 122 8.70 5.21 -6.91
CA GLU A 122 9.01 3.77 -6.87
C GLU A 122 7.87 2.94 -6.26
N ALA A 123 7.22 3.45 -5.21
CA ALA A 123 6.06 2.82 -4.61
C ALA A 123 4.85 2.81 -5.56
N LEU A 124 4.64 3.90 -6.31
CA LEU A 124 3.63 3.92 -7.38
C LEU A 124 3.99 2.98 -8.53
N ALA A 125 5.27 2.81 -8.85
CA ALA A 125 5.68 1.78 -9.81
C ALA A 125 5.32 0.37 -9.28
N ASP A 126 5.55 0.09 -7.99
CA ASP A 126 5.10 -1.18 -7.38
C ASP A 126 3.58 -1.38 -7.45
N TYR A 127 2.79 -0.30 -7.32
CA TYR A 127 1.34 -0.35 -7.48
C TYR A 127 0.93 -0.82 -8.89
N PHE A 128 1.65 -0.38 -9.93
CA PHE A 128 1.31 -0.64 -11.34
C PHE A 128 2.01 -1.84 -11.97
N THR A 129 2.83 -2.60 -11.23
CA THR A 129 3.65 -3.70 -11.75
C THR A 129 2.88 -4.68 -12.63
N ASP A 130 1.73 -5.16 -12.19
CA ASP A 130 0.91 -6.14 -12.93
C ASP A 130 0.06 -5.52 -14.07
N LYS A 131 0.12 -4.19 -14.21
CA LYS A 131 -0.56 -3.41 -15.24
C LYS A 131 0.42 -2.71 -16.20
N TRP A 132 1.71 -3.02 -16.10
CA TRP A 132 2.81 -2.38 -16.83
C TRP A 132 2.50 -2.07 -18.31
N SER A 133 2.18 -3.10 -19.10
CA SER A 133 1.93 -2.95 -20.55
C SER A 133 0.79 -1.99 -20.86
N ARG A 134 -0.25 -2.00 -20.02
CA ARG A 134 -1.44 -1.16 -20.19
C ARG A 134 -1.15 0.29 -19.83
N VAL A 135 -0.37 0.53 -18.78
CA VAL A 135 0.05 1.89 -18.39
C VAL A 135 1.00 2.48 -19.43
N GLU A 136 1.89 1.67 -19.99
CA GLU A 136 2.81 2.08 -21.06
C GLU A 136 2.05 2.43 -22.37
N SER A 137 1.10 1.58 -22.78
CA SER A 137 0.22 1.89 -23.92
C SER A 137 -0.58 3.16 -23.67
N PHE A 138 -1.17 3.30 -22.47
CA PHE A 138 -1.91 4.50 -22.09
C PHE A 138 -1.05 5.76 -22.22
N ALA A 139 0.17 5.76 -21.69
CA ALA A 139 1.10 6.90 -21.77
C ALA A 139 1.29 7.40 -23.21
N ARG A 140 1.27 6.49 -24.19
CA ARG A 140 1.40 6.80 -25.62
C ARG A 140 0.08 7.26 -26.26
N THR A 141 -1.01 6.57 -26.01
CA THR A 141 -2.24 6.71 -26.82
C THR A 141 -3.27 7.65 -26.21
N GLY A 142 -3.33 7.77 -24.89
CA GLY A 142 -4.49 8.41 -24.25
C GLY A 142 -5.58 7.47 -23.79
N THR A 143 -5.51 6.18 -24.15
CA THR A 143 -6.58 5.18 -23.96
C THR A 143 -6.06 3.87 -23.39
N PHE A 144 -6.94 3.10 -22.74
CA PHE A 144 -6.66 1.76 -22.23
C PHE A 144 -7.08 0.63 -23.20
N ASP A 145 -7.46 0.97 -24.44
CA ASP A 145 -7.81 0.00 -25.48
C ASP A 145 -6.56 -0.80 -25.91
N THR A 146 -6.70 -2.13 -25.89
CA THR A 146 -5.64 -3.07 -26.27
C THR A 146 -5.41 -3.13 -27.78
N VAL A 147 -6.36 -2.68 -28.61
CA VAL A 147 -6.21 -2.70 -30.08
C VAL A 147 -5.13 -1.73 -30.55
N GLU A 148 -4.89 -0.67 -29.79
CA GLU A 148 -3.86 0.33 -30.11
C GLU A 148 -2.49 -0.03 -29.55
N ASP A 149 -2.36 -1.11 -28.76
CA ASP A 149 -1.09 -1.57 -28.21
C ASP A 149 -0.25 -2.27 -29.29
N ASP A 150 0.75 -1.55 -29.83
CA ASP A 150 1.72 -2.08 -30.79
C ASP A 150 3.07 -2.44 -30.13
N GLY A 151 3.12 -2.42 -28.80
CA GLY A 151 4.33 -2.69 -28.00
C GLY A 151 5.40 -1.61 -28.07
N GLN A 152 5.15 -0.48 -28.74
CA GLN A 152 6.11 0.62 -28.79
C GLN A 152 6.05 1.47 -27.53
N MET A 153 7.24 1.81 -27.02
CA MET A 153 7.41 2.70 -25.89
C MET A 153 7.74 4.12 -26.37
N LEU A 154 7.20 5.13 -25.69
CA LEU A 154 7.66 6.50 -25.89
C LEU A 154 9.14 6.62 -25.47
N SER A 155 9.95 7.35 -26.24
CA SER A 155 11.26 7.77 -25.74
C SER A 155 11.10 8.61 -24.47
N GLU A 156 12.13 8.65 -23.62
CA GLU A 156 12.11 9.47 -22.41
C GLU A 156 11.85 10.95 -22.71
N GLU A 157 12.46 11.49 -23.77
CA GLU A 157 12.22 12.85 -24.24
C GLU A 157 10.76 13.07 -24.68
N ALA A 158 10.18 12.12 -25.41
CA ALA A 158 8.78 12.21 -25.84
C ALA A 158 7.80 12.09 -24.67
N LEU A 159 8.13 11.26 -23.67
CA LEU A 159 7.35 11.14 -22.44
C LEU A 159 7.34 12.45 -21.65
N LEU A 160 8.51 13.05 -21.43
CA LEU A 160 8.61 14.35 -20.74
C LEU A 160 7.89 15.46 -21.51
N ALA A 161 8.00 15.46 -22.85
CA ALA A 161 7.27 16.40 -23.69
C ALA A 161 5.74 16.21 -23.65
N SER A 162 5.25 15.06 -23.18
CA SER A 162 3.83 14.73 -23.10
C SER A 162 3.14 15.21 -21.81
N ALA A 163 3.86 15.82 -20.87
CA ALA A 163 3.35 16.23 -19.56
C ALA A 163 2.09 17.13 -19.59
N HIS A 164 1.83 17.83 -20.69
CA HIS A 164 0.70 18.77 -20.80
C HIS A 164 -0.24 18.46 -21.98
N VAL A 165 -0.25 17.20 -22.43
CA VAL A 165 -1.22 16.77 -23.44
C VAL A 165 -2.63 16.78 -22.88
N ARG A 166 -3.61 17.09 -23.73
CA ARG A 166 -5.02 17.06 -23.33
C ARG A 166 -5.49 15.61 -23.17
N PRO A 167 -6.39 15.33 -22.22
CA PRO A 167 -6.99 14.01 -22.09
C PRO A 167 -7.74 13.59 -23.35
N VAL A 168 -7.46 12.37 -23.80
CA VAL A 168 -8.24 11.71 -24.86
C VAL A 168 -9.51 11.11 -24.26
N LEU A 169 -9.38 10.37 -23.15
CA LEU A 169 -10.46 9.89 -22.31
C LEU A 169 -10.83 10.94 -21.25
N GLN A 170 -12.13 11.13 -21.01
CA GLN A 170 -12.64 11.91 -19.88
C GLN A 170 -12.45 11.15 -18.57
N HIS A 171 -12.38 11.87 -17.44
CA HIS A 171 -12.18 11.26 -16.12
C HIS A 171 -13.34 10.35 -15.73
N GLU A 172 -14.58 10.74 -16.04
CA GLU A 172 -15.78 9.97 -15.70
C GLU A 172 -15.83 8.59 -16.38
N GLU A 173 -15.10 8.39 -17.47
CA GLU A 173 -15.01 7.10 -18.18
C GLU A 173 -14.17 6.07 -17.41
N VAL A 174 -13.35 6.53 -16.47
CA VAL A 174 -12.40 5.72 -15.69
C VAL A 174 -12.55 5.92 -14.19
N ALA A 175 -13.62 6.59 -13.74
CA ALA A 175 -13.86 6.91 -12.33
C ALA A 175 -14.39 5.70 -11.55
N ASP A 176 -13.57 4.65 -11.43
CA ASP A 176 -13.88 3.38 -10.78
C ASP A 176 -13.16 3.18 -9.43
N HIS A 177 -12.45 4.19 -8.95
CA HIS A 177 -11.63 4.19 -7.73
C HIS A 177 -10.54 3.10 -7.76
N ASP A 178 -10.08 2.74 -8.96
CA ASP A 178 -9.05 1.73 -9.16
C ASP A 178 -7.91 2.27 -10.05
N TRP A 179 -7.03 1.37 -10.48
CA TRP A 179 -5.78 1.68 -11.16
C TRP A 179 -5.94 2.51 -12.45
N MET A 180 -7.06 2.40 -13.18
CA MET A 180 -7.28 3.22 -14.39
C MET A 180 -7.46 4.69 -14.01
N GLU A 181 -8.28 4.95 -12.98
CA GLU A 181 -8.48 6.29 -12.45
C GLU A 181 -7.16 6.87 -11.93
N LEU A 182 -6.42 6.08 -11.15
CA LEU A 182 -5.15 6.51 -10.58
C LEU A 182 -4.13 6.85 -11.69
N ALA A 183 -4.05 6.04 -12.74
CA ALA A 183 -3.19 6.30 -13.89
C ALA A 183 -3.62 7.56 -14.66
N TRP A 184 -4.93 7.80 -14.77
CA TRP A 184 -5.48 9.01 -15.40
C TRP A 184 -5.12 10.27 -14.60
N LEU A 185 -5.34 10.24 -13.27
CA LEU A 185 -4.99 11.35 -12.37
C LEU A 185 -3.49 11.65 -12.43
N LEU A 186 -2.65 10.62 -12.31
CA LEU A 186 -1.21 10.78 -12.43
C LEU A 186 -0.84 11.45 -13.75
N ARG A 187 -1.32 10.94 -14.89
CA ARG A 187 -0.91 11.47 -16.19
C ARG A 187 -1.34 12.91 -16.44
N TYR A 188 -2.55 13.28 -16.06
CA TYR A 188 -3.14 14.55 -16.46
C TYR A 188 -3.13 15.62 -15.36
N GLN A 189 -3.02 15.22 -14.10
CA GLN A 189 -3.01 16.13 -12.95
C GLN A 189 -1.66 16.17 -12.22
N CYS A 190 -0.89 15.07 -12.23
CA CYS A 190 0.45 14.97 -11.64
C CYS A 190 1.51 14.48 -12.66
N PRO A 191 1.66 15.13 -13.83
CA PRO A 191 2.38 14.58 -14.98
C PRO A 191 3.88 14.32 -14.71
N ASP A 192 4.52 15.12 -13.86
CA ASP A 192 5.91 14.92 -13.47
C ASP A 192 6.08 13.59 -12.71
N LEU A 193 5.21 13.35 -11.72
CA LEU A 193 5.17 12.09 -10.96
C LEU A 193 4.84 10.90 -11.86
N PHE A 194 3.92 11.06 -12.83
CA PHE A 194 3.62 10.01 -13.80
C PHE A 194 4.85 9.63 -14.63
N GLY A 195 5.58 10.63 -15.14
CA GLY A 195 6.80 10.42 -15.92
C GLY A 195 7.86 9.69 -15.11
N GLU A 196 8.15 10.15 -13.90
CA GLU A 196 9.11 9.52 -12.99
C GLU A 196 8.72 8.07 -12.66
N MET A 197 7.46 7.85 -12.27
CA MET A 197 6.92 6.52 -11.97
C MET A 197 7.06 5.58 -13.17
N LEU A 198 6.72 6.04 -14.38
CA LEU A 198 6.80 5.22 -15.59
C LEU A 198 8.24 4.84 -15.93
N LEU A 199 9.21 5.75 -15.72
CA LEU A 199 10.64 5.44 -15.88
C LEU A 199 11.13 4.38 -14.89
N VAL A 200 10.67 4.43 -13.64
CA VAL A 200 10.97 3.40 -12.64
C VAL A 200 10.34 2.07 -13.05
N LEU A 201 9.07 2.09 -13.46
CA LEU A 201 8.34 0.89 -13.86
C LEU A 201 8.98 0.21 -15.09
N ARG A 202 9.43 0.99 -16.07
CA ARG A 202 10.27 0.54 -17.20
C ARG A 202 11.52 -0.20 -16.74
N ALA A 203 12.20 0.35 -15.73
CA ALA A 203 13.43 -0.24 -15.20
C ALA A 203 13.16 -1.58 -14.52
N LYS A 204 12.07 -1.68 -13.73
CA LYS A 204 11.63 -2.91 -13.07
C LYS A 204 11.27 -4.00 -14.09
N ALA A 205 10.44 -3.66 -15.07
CA ALA A 205 10.03 -4.59 -16.13
C ALA A 205 11.22 -5.14 -16.94
N ARG A 206 12.24 -4.31 -17.21
CA ARG A 206 13.47 -4.76 -17.91
C ARG A 206 14.34 -5.71 -17.10
N ARG A 207 14.36 -5.58 -15.77
CA ARG A 207 15.17 -6.43 -14.89
C ARG A 207 14.52 -7.79 -14.64
N GLY A 208 13.25 -7.96 -15.02
CA GLY A 208 12.51 -9.16 -14.68
C GLY A 208 12.40 -9.32 -13.16
N GLU A 209 12.34 -8.21 -12.41
CA GLU A 209 12.14 -8.20 -10.95
C GLU A 209 10.79 -8.88 -10.53
N ASP A 210 10.02 -9.36 -11.52
CA ASP A 210 8.75 -10.11 -11.38
C ASP A 210 8.71 -11.42 -12.18
N ALA A 211 9.86 -12.00 -12.58
CA ALA A 211 9.84 -13.44 -12.85
C ALA A 211 9.54 -14.11 -11.51
N PRO A 212 8.43 -14.85 -11.33
CA PRO A 212 8.39 -15.79 -10.22
C PRO A 212 9.67 -16.62 -10.34
N GLU A 213 10.41 -16.78 -9.24
CA GLU A 213 11.38 -17.87 -9.17
C GLU A 213 10.56 -19.10 -9.58
N GLU A 214 10.79 -19.62 -10.79
CA GLU A 214 10.30 -20.93 -11.16
C GLU A 214 10.74 -21.81 -9.99
N GLU A 215 9.79 -22.42 -9.28
CA GLU A 215 10.09 -23.32 -8.18
C GLU A 215 11.15 -24.29 -8.69
N GLU A 216 12.42 -24.04 -8.38
CA GLU A 216 13.43 -25.07 -8.41
C GLU A 216 12.88 -26.06 -7.40
N GLU A 217 12.43 -27.22 -7.89
CA GLU A 217 12.07 -28.37 -7.07
C GLU A 217 13.31 -28.78 -6.26
N GLU A 218 13.64 -28.01 -5.22
CA GLU A 218 14.63 -28.36 -4.23
C GLU A 218 13.97 -29.33 -3.25
N GLU A 219 14.12 -30.60 -3.60
CA GLU A 219 14.43 -31.72 -2.71
C GLU A 219 14.27 -31.41 -1.21
N THR A 220 13.19 -31.96 -0.65
CA THR A 220 12.86 -32.11 0.77
C THR A 220 14.02 -31.86 1.74
N ASP A 221 14.00 -30.73 2.46
CA ASP A 221 14.73 -30.60 3.73
C ASP A 221 13.78 -30.18 4.86
N HIS A 222 13.89 -30.90 5.96
CA HIS A 222 13.05 -30.83 7.15
C HIS A 222 13.11 -29.43 7.78
N ARG A 223 12.07 -28.63 7.56
CA ARG A 223 11.83 -27.43 8.35
C ARG A 223 10.39 -27.40 8.83
N VAL A 224 10.25 -27.46 10.15
CA VAL A 224 8.96 -27.53 10.86
C VAL A 224 8.12 -26.29 10.54
N GLU A 225 6.97 -26.50 9.91
CA GLU A 225 5.96 -25.48 9.63
C GLU A 225 5.31 -25.01 10.94
N THR A 226 5.21 -23.68 11.12
CA THR A 226 4.50 -23.06 12.26
C THR A 226 3.08 -22.61 11.89
N THR A 227 2.50 -23.21 10.84
CA THR A 227 1.15 -22.94 10.32
C THR A 227 0.00 -23.35 11.28
N GLU A 228 0.30 -23.91 12.45
CA GLU A 228 -0.68 -24.34 13.46
C GLU A 228 -0.98 -23.33 14.58
N THR A 229 -0.68 -22.04 14.41
CA THR A 229 -1.12 -21.00 15.37
C THR A 229 -2.34 -20.20 14.92
N ASP A 230 -2.82 -20.37 13.68
CA ASP A 230 -3.83 -19.49 13.08
C ASP A 230 -5.27 -20.03 13.12
N ARG A 231 -5.55 -21.02 13.98
CA ARG A 231 -6.90 -21.63 14.11
C ARG A 231 -7.41 -21.80 15.53
N GLY A 232 -6.97 -20.97 16.48
CA GLY A 232 -7.65 -20.82 17.78
C GLY A 232 -7.86 -22.13 18.57
N ARG A 233 -7.01 -23.14 18.38
CA ARG A 233 -7.01 -24.34 19.24
C ARG A 233 -6.10 -24.06 20.42
N ILE A 234 -6.67 -24.09 21.62
CA ILE A 234 -5.92 -24.08 22.88
C ILE A 234 -4.91 -25.22 22.82
N THR A 235 -3.62 -24.89 22.74
CA THR A 235 -2.53 -25.85 22.84
C THR A 235 -2.56 -26.43 24.25
N GLN A 236 -3.04 -27.66 24.41
CA GLN A 236 -2.78 -28.41 25.63
C GLN A 236 -1.29 -28.72 25.63
N ALA A 237 -0.58 -28.21 26.65
CA ALA A 237 0.80 -28.59 26.91
C ALA A 237 0.88 -30.12 26.99
N ALA A 238 1.63 -30.73 26.06
CA ALA A 238 1.98 -32.13 26.15
C ALA A 238 2.85 -32.31 27.40
N ILE A 239 2.26 -32.93 28.43
CA ILE A 239 3.02 -33.47 29.54
C ILE A 239 3.72 -34.70 28.99
N ASP A 240 5.04 -34.64 28.87
CA ASP A 240 5.89 -35.78 28.52
C ASP A 240 5.88 -36.77 29.70
N PRO A 241 5.42 -38.04 29.53
CA PRO A 241 5.31 -38.99 30.64
C PRO A 241 6.61 -39.71 31.05
N ASP A 242 7.79 -39.36 30.51
CA ASP A 242 9.01 -40.17 30.67
C ASP A 242 10.20 -39.49 31.40
N GLU A 243 9.97 -38.48 32.26
CA GLU A 243 11.01 -37.98 33.19
C GLU A 243 10.54 -37.95 34.65
N GLU A 244 10.40 -39.12 35.29
CA GLU A 244 10.80 -39.29 36.72
C GLU A 244 10.80 -40.78 37.14
N SER A 245 11.92 -41.45 36.92
CA SER A 245 12.30 -42.64 37.69
C SER A 245 13.81 -42.72 37.80
N ALA A 246 14.38 -41.93 38.72
CA ALA A 246 15.60 -42.27 39.44
C ALA A 246 15.88 -41.26 40.58
N ILE A 247 15.59 -41.72 41.80
CA ILE A 247 16.21 -41.39 43.11
C ILE A 247 15.78 -40.09 43.79
#